data_AF-A0A956YZZ8-F1
#
_entry.id   AF-A0A956YZZ8-F1
#
_cell.length_a   1.000
_cell.length_b   1.000
_cell.length_c   1.000
_cell.angle_alpha   90.00
_cell.angle_beta   90.00
_cell.angle_gamma   90.00
#
_symmetry.space_group_name_H-M   'P 1'
#
loop_
_entity.id
_entity.type
_entity.pdbx_description
1 polymer ?
#
loop_
_entity_poly.entity_id
_entity_poly.type
_entity_poly.pdbx_seq_one_letter_code
_entity_poly.pdbx_strand_id
1 'polypeptide(L)'
;ADEMQRRAALSAENDPAVEGDPLKIESLPFAPTDVDIVRAGQKQLWLKRLPFVPFFAYLGVLNLIAYTLAGEKMPWLGTHMTIPMMFLTAWYFGTVFTHTDWSRFSKRGWLYLLLLPLFIVAAFQIIQPFLIGQNIFGLMQTQLSQTGAWLAAIAVAVVVAYAIWRVRRITGGLHLRHMVGVAVFVMLAFLTFRAAWTASFINYDRANEFLVYAHGAPGWRLMMDQIEDISRRTTNGMDIRFAWGGNAWPASWYFRHLRYATYFGQDPSPGTLNDAVAVYASSDIRGRVEPLLEDRYVRFDYTRMWWPMQDYFSLNAQRVENVVDFSGANPLSAQLRQGLLNIWWSRDYTAYGQATGGDFSLTNWPVSETMSFYVRKDVAAQIWSLGVGDALAQNAAEATGVNQCVANWQPITADLIFDQPESGDLNHPIDISIGEDGLAYVADEFGNRVAVFSADGVPVADYISAGGATGAFNRPNSVDIAPDGNVVV
;
A
#
# COMPACT_ATOMS: atom_id res chain seq x y z
N ALA A 1 17.01 22.86 -57.36
CA ALA A 1 16.02 22.96 -58.44
C ALA A 1 16.04 21.73 -59.35
N ASP A 2 17.19 21.11 -59.61
CA ASP A 2 17.30 19.96 -60.53
C ASP A 2 16.80 18.60 -59.98
N GLU A 3 16.77 18.42 -58.65
CA GLU A 3 16.40 17.13 -58.06
C GLU A 3 14.87 16.95 -57.89
N MET A 4 14.11 18.04 -57.99
CA MET A 4 12.64 18.02 -57.94
C MET A 4 12.02 17.73 -59.31
N GLN A 5 12.69 18.11 -60.41
CA GLN A 5 12.25 17.79 -61.78
C GLN A 5 12.49 16.32 -62.14
N ARG A 6 13.54 15.69 -61.59
CA ARG A 6 13.86 14.27 -61.84
C ARG A 6 12.83 13.31 -61.24
N ARG A 7 12.16 13.69 -60.14
CA ARG A 7 11.10 12.89 -59.50
C ARG A 7 9.73 13.02 -60.19
N ALA A 8 9.48 14.12 -60.90
CA ALA A 8 8.25 14.29 -61.67
C ALA A 8 8.25 13.49 -62.99
N ALA A 9 9.42 13.29 -63.61
CA ALA A 9 9.55 12.53 -64.84
C ALA A 9 9.41 11.01 -64.65
N LEU A 10 9.76 10.47 -63.47
CA LEU A 10 9.67 9.03 -63.17
C LEU A 10 8.27 8.56 -62.75
N SER A 11 7.30 9.47 -62.56
CA SER A 11 5.91 9.13 -62.23
C SER A 11 4.99 9.04 -63.46
N ALA A 12 5.50 9.35 -64.65
CA ALA A 12 4.69 9.43 -65.87
C ALA A 12 4.86 8.22 -66.81
N GLU A 13 5.66 7.22 -66.44
CA GLU A 13 6.03 6.10 -67.31
C GLU A 13 5.71 4.74 -66.68
N ASN A 14 4.49 4.56 -66.17
CA ASN A 14 3.92 3.23 -65.88
C ASN A 14 2.42 3.36 -65.57
N ASP A 15 1.57 3.24 -66.58
CA ASP A 15 0.27 2.57 -66.39
C ASP A 15 -0.21 1.97 -67.74
N PRO A 16 -0.35 0.63 -67.85
CA PRO A 16 -0.73 -0.01 -69.09
C PRO A 16 -2.25 0.07 -69.30
N ALA A 17 -2.62 0.14 -70.58
CA ALA A 17 -3.98 0.16 -71.08
C ALA A 17 -4.88 -0.93 -70.47
N VAL A 18 -6.01 -0.52 -69.91
CA VAL A 18 -7.17 -1.38 -69.68
C VAL A 18 -8.31 -0.86 -70.56
N GLU A 19 -8.57 -1.64 -71.60
CA GLU A 19 -9.66 -1.49 -72.56
C GLU A 19 -10.98 -1.94 -71.88
N GLY A 20 -11.94 -1.01 -71.75
CA GLY A 20 -13.24 -1.27 -71.14
C GLY A 20 -14.26 -0.15 -71.39
N ASP A 21 -15.32 -0.51 -72.12
CA ASP A 21 -16.59 0.15 -72.48
C ASP A 21 -16.96 1.51 -71.78
N PRO A 22 -17.37 2.57 -72.52
CA PRO A 22 -17.65 3.88 -71.93
C PRO A 22 -19.07 3.93 -71.33
N LEU A 23 -19.19 3.63 -70.05
CA LEU A 23 -20.41 3.93 -69.29
C LEU A 23 -20.51 5.44 -69.04
N LYS A 24 -21.46 6.06 -69.75
CA LYS A 24 -21.99 7.40 -69.52
C LYS A 24 -22.19 7.67 -68.03
N ILE A 25 -21.43 8.60 -67.47
CA ILE A 25 -21.81 9.25 -66.21
C ILE A 25 -22.54 10.53 -66.60
N GLU A 26 -23.87 10.46 -66.53
CA GLU A 26 -24.77 11.61 -66.51
C GLU A 26 -24.28 12.64 -65.49
N SER A 27 -24.20 13.89 -65.92
CA SER A 27 -23.93 15.05 -65.07
C SER A 27 -24.98 15.14 -63.95
N LEU A 28 -24.57 14.85 -62.71
CA LEU A 28 -25.39 15.11 -61.53
C LEU A 28 -25.72 16.62 -61.45
N PRO A 29 -27.00 17.00 -61.29
CA PRO A 29 -27.41 18.39 -61.36
C PRO A 29 -27.35 19.03 -59.97
N PHE A 30 -26.19 19.10 -59.33
CA PHE A 30 -26.00 19.96 -58.15
C PHE A 30 -24.49 20.15 -57.90
N ALA A 31 -23.88 21.04 -58.65
CA ALA A 31 -22.63 21.66 -58.19
C ALA A 31 -23.02 22.54 -56.99
N PRO A 32 -22.50 22.30 -55.77
CA PRO A 32 -22.79 23.15 -54.64
C PRO A 32 -22.31 24.56 -55.00
N THR A 33 -23.23 25.53 -54.99
CA THR A 33 -22.89 26.94 -55.23
C THR A 33 -21.82 27.37 -54.23
N ASP A 34 -20.93 28.29 -54.61
CA ASP A 34 -19.82 28.76 -53.77
C ASP A 34 -20.25 29.17 -52.34
N VAL A 35 -21.52 29.52 -52.15
CA VAL A 35 -22.13 29.83 -50.85
C VAL A 35 -22.21 28.60 -49.92
N ASP A 36 -22.46 27.40 -50.47
CA ASP A 36 -22.54 26.15 -49.71
C ASP A 36 -21.14 25.63 -49.32
N ILE A 37 -20.14 25.87 -50.17
CA ILE A 37 -18.72 25.57 -49.88
C ILE A 37 -18.20 26.51 -48.79
N VAL A 38 -18.58 27.80 -48.81
CA VAL A 38 -18.23 28.76 -47.75
C VAL A 38 -18.92 28.41 -46.43
N ARG A 39 -20.20 27.99 -46.44
CA ARG A 39 -20.90 27.51 -45.23
C ARG A 39 -20.32 26.22 -44.68
N ALA A 40 -19.94 25.26 -45.53
CA ALA A 40 -19.29 24.02 -45.12
C ALA A 40 -17.86 24.28 -44.59
N GLY A 41 -17.10 25.19 -45.20
CA GLY A 41 -15.79 25.64 -44.73
C GLY A 41 -15.85 26.37 -43.39
N GLN A 42 -16.87 27.22 -43.17
CA GLN A 42 -17.12 27.84 -41.86
C GLN A 42 -17.57 26.81 -40.81
N LYS A 43 -18.37 25.80 -41.17
CA LYS A 43 -18.69 24.64 -40.31
C LYS A 43 -17.53 23.67 -40.11
N GLN A 44 -16.41 23.78 -40.82
CA GLN A 44 -15.18 23.04 -40.48
C GLN A 44 -14.23 23.86 -39.58
N LEU A 45 -14.31 25.19 -39.60
CA LEU A 45 -13.49 26.07 -38.76
C LEU A 45 -13.82 26.00 -37.26
N TRP A 46 -15.08 25.78 -36.87
CA TRP A 46 -15.45 25.60 -35.45
C TRP A 46 -15.00 24.25 -34.88
N LEU A 47 -15.05 23.17 -35.68
CA LEU A 47 -14.57 21.83 -35.30
C LEU A 47 -13.03 21.77 -35.18
N LYS A 48 -12.30 22.64 -35.88
CA LYS A 48 -10.83 22.77 -35.74
C LYS A 48 -10.38 23.51 -34.47
N ARG A 49 -11.29 24.05 -33.67
CA ARG A 49 -10.96 24.75 -32.42
C ARG A 49 -11.90 24.31 -31.33
N LEU A 50 -11.80 23.05 -30.89
CA LEU A 50 -12.19 22.72 -29.53
C LEU A 50 -11.44 23.69 -28.61
N PRO A 51 -12.14 24.60 -27.91
CA PRO A 51 -11.46 25.60 -27.10
C PRO A 51 -10.84 24.86 -25.92
N PHE A 52 -9.51 24.71 -25.96
CA PHE A 52 -8.74 23.87 -25.03
C PHE A 52 -9.11 24.13 -23.57
N VAL A 53 -9.14 25.39 -23.16
CA VAL A 53 -9.43 25.79 -21.78
C VAL A 53 -10.86 25.44 -21.36
N PRO A 54 -11.92 25.87 -22.07
CA PRO A 54 -13.29 25.45 -21.75
C PRO A 54 -13.49 23.93 -21.76
N PHE A 55 -12.85 23.20 -22.67
CA PHE A 55 -12.96 21.74 -22.73
C PHE A 55 -12.40 21.07 -21.47
N PHE A 56 -11.15 21.38 -21.10
CA PHE A 56 -10.53 20.78 -19.90
C PHE A 56 -11.12 21.34 -18.60
N ALA A 57 -11.60 22.58 -18.59
CA ALA A 57 -12.34 23.13 -17.45
C ALA A 57 -13.68 22.42 -17.26
N TYR A 58 -14.45 22.23 -18.34
CA TYR A 58 -15.68 21.43 -18.33
C TYR A 58 -15.41 20.02 -17.83
N LEU A 59 -14.40 19.34 -18.39
CA LEU A 59 -14.05 17.98 -18.00
C LEU A 59 -13.64 17.89 -16.52
N GLY A 60 -12.83 18.84 -16.04
CA GLY A 60 -12.41 18.89 -14.63
C GLY A 60 -13.59 19.09 -13.67
N VAL A 61 -14.48 20.04 -13.97
CA VAL A 61 -15.67 20.33 -13.15
C VAL A 61 -16.67 19.18 -13.22
N LEU A 62 -16.91 18.64 -14.41
CA LEU A 62 -17.81 17.49 -14.60
C LEU A 62 -17.31 16.28 -13.81
N ASN A 63 -16.02 15.94 -13.92
CA ASN A 63 -15.44 14.82 -13.17
C ASN A 63 -15.58 15.04 -11.67
N LEU A 64 -15.30 16.25 -11.17
CA LEU A 64 -15.47 16.58 -9.76
C LEU A 64 -16.92 16.32 -9.29
N ILE A 65 -17.92 16.81 -10.02
CA ILE A 65 -19.34 16.63 -9.67
C ILE A 65 -19.76 15.16 -9.82
N ALA A 66 -19.47 14.54 -10.96
CA ALA A 66 -19.91 13.20 -11.30
C ALA A 66 -19.38 12.16 -10.31
N TYR A 67 -18.08 12.21 -9.97
CA TYR A 67 -17.51 11.27 -8.99
C TYR A 67 -17.93 11.58 -7.56
N THR A 68 -18.19 12.85 -7.22
CA THR A 68 -18.79 13.21 -5.92
C THR A 68 -20.19 12.59 -5.78
N LEU A 69 -21.00 12.64 -6.85
CA LEU A 69 -22.34 12.06 -6.86
C LEU A 69 -22.35 10.54 -6.94
N ALA A 70 -21.42 9.93 -7.68
CA ALA A 70 -21.29 8.48 -7.79
C ALA A 70 -20.93 7.82 -6.44
N GLY A 71 -20.27 8.57 -5.54
CA GLY A 71 -19.99 8.11 -4.17
C GLY A 71 -18.98 6.95 -4.08
N GLU A 72 -18.38 6.55 -5.20
CA GLU A 72 -17.38 5.49 -5.27
C GLU A 72 -16.06 5.98 -4.69
N LYS A 73 -15.52 5.26 -3.70
CA LYS A 73 -14.39 5.70 -2.86
C LYS A 73 -13.03 5.22 -3.35
N MET A 74 -12.94 4.91 -4.64
CA MET A 74 -11.77 4.24 -5.19
C MET A 74 -10.64 5.25 -5.48
N PRO A 75 -9.42 5.05 -4.93
CA PRO A 75 -8.34 6.04 -5.04
C PRO A 75 -7.95 6.42 -6.48
N TRP A 76 -8.11 5.49 -7.43
CA TRP A 76 -7.78 5.76 -8.83
C TRP A 76 -8.71 6.77 -9.50
N LEU A 77 -9.91 7.02 -8.95
CA LEU A 77 -10.81 8.06 -9.47
C LEU A 77 -10.19 9.46 -9.35
N GLY A 78 -9.27 9.67 -8.41
CA GLY A 78 -8.49 10.89 -8.30
C GLY A 78 -7.66 11.20 -9.56
N THR A 79 -7.27 10.20 -10.34
CA THR A 79 -6.54 10.41 -11.61
C THR A 79 -7.40 11.14 -12.63
N HIS A 80 -8.70 10.82 -12.72
CA HIS A 80 -9.63 11.47 -13.64
C HIS A 80 -9.90 12.94 -13.26
N MET A 81 -9.81 13.29 -11.97
CA MET A 81 -9.92 14.67 -11.52
C MET A 81 -8.63 15.47 -11.78
N THR A 82 -7.47 14.84 -11.60
CA THR A 82 -6.17 15.52 -11.68
C THR A 82 -5.70 15.74 -13.11
N ILE A 83 -5.95 14.82 -14.04
CA ILE A 83 -5.51 14.93 -15.45
C ILE A 83 -5.98 16.25 -16.11
N PRO A 84 -7.28 16.63 -16.06
CA PRO A 84 -7.72 17.91 -16.65
C PRO A 84 -7.03 19.12 -16.00
N MET A 85 -6.82 19.08 -14.68
CA MET A 85 -6.13 20.14 -13.95
C MET A 85 -4.65 20.25 -14.35
N MET A 86 -3.96 19.13 -14.60
CA MET A 86 -2.58 19.13 -15.10
C MET A 86 -2.49 19.81 -16.46
N PHE A 87 -3.41 19.51 -17.40
CA PHE A 87 -3.43 20.15 -18.72
C PHE A 87 -3.73 21.65 -18.65
N LEU A 88 -4.68 22.07 -17.81
CA LEU A 88 -4.97 23.49 -17.59
C LEU A 88 -3.77 24.23 -16.98
N THR A 89 -3.12 23.60 -16.00
CA THR A 89 -1.91 24.12 -15.35
C THR A 89 -0.79 24.28 -16.38
N ALA A 90 -0.50 23.24 -17.17
CA ALA A 90 0.51 23.27 -18.23
C ALA A 90 0.24 24.36 -19.27
N TRP A 91 -1.02 24.50 -19.72
CA TRP A 91 -1.41 25.56 -20.66
C TRP A 91 -1.22 26.96 -20.06
N TYR A 92 -1.61 27.17 -18.81
CA TYR A 92 -1.44 28.45 -18.13
C TYR A 92 0.05 28.82 -18.03
N PHE A 93 0.91 27.91 -17.60
CA PHE A 93 2.35 28.19 -17.51
C PHE A 93 3.03 28.31 -18.86
N GLY A 94 2.63 27.54 -19.86
CA GLY A 94 3.09 27.74 -21.24
C GLY A 94 2.76 29.15 -21.73
N THR A 95 1.57 29.66 -21.39
CA THR A 95 1.15 31.02 -21.71
C THR A 95 1.98 32.06 -20.93
N VAL A 96 2.16 31.88 -19.62
CA VAL A 96 2.98 32.79 -18.80
C VAL A 96 4.43 32.84 -19.29
N PHE A 97 5.02 31.69 -19.60
CA PHE A 97 6.40 31.58 -20.08
C PHE A 97 6.60 32.26 -21.44
N THR A 98 5.68 32.03 -22.38
CA THR A 98 5.74 32.64 -23.74
C THR A 98 5.52 34.15 -23.71
N HIS A 99 4.65 34.66 -22.81
CA HIS A 99 4.36 36.08 -22.69
C HIS A 99 5.27 36.80 -21.68
N THR A 100 6.25 36.11 -21.08
CA THR A 100 7.23 36.73 -20.20
C THR A 100 8.34 37.38 -21.02
N ASP A 101 8.49 38.69 -20.85
CA ASP A 101 9.59 39.45 -21.43
C ASP A 101 10.91 39.14 -20.70
N TRP A 102 11.71 38.25 -21.28
CA TRP A 102 13.00 37.80 -20.75
C TRP A 102 14.05 38.91 -20.66
N SER A 103 13.94 39.97 -21.47
CA SER A 103 14.84 41.12 -21.40
C SER A 103 14.61 41.91 -20.11
N ARG A 104 13.34 42.14 -19.75
CA ARG A 104 12.98 42.79 -18.47
C ARG A 104 13.30 41.92 -17.27
N PHE A 105 13.14 40.60 -17.42
CA PHE A 105 13.51 39.63 -16.40
C PHE A 105 14.99 39.74 -16.03
N SER A 106 15.89 39.71 -17.02
CA SER A 106 17.34 39.77 -16.81
C SER A 106 17.81 41.08 -16.16
N LYS A 107 17.22 42.23 -16.52
CA LYS A 107 17.60 43.53 -15.95
C LYS A 107 17.38 43.61 -14.44
N ARG A 108 16.14 43.39 -14.00
CA ARG A 108 15.75 43.42 -12.56
C ARG A 108 14.51 42.57 -12.23
N GLY A 109 13.82 41.98 -13.22
CA GLY A 109 12.62 41.17 -12.97
C GLY A 109 12.89 39.89 -12.19
N TRP A 110 14.10 39.34 -12.25
CA TRP A 110 14.49 38.18 -11.43
C TRP A 110 14.35 38.42 -9.92
N LEU A 111 14.45 39.68 -9.45
CA LEU A 111 14.26 40.03 -8.04
C LEU A 111 12.87 39.65 -7.53
N TYR A 112 11.87 39.57 -8.41
CA TYR A 112 10.54 39.13 -8.02
C TYR A 112 10.49 37.68 -7.52
N LEU A 113 11.41 36.82 -7.98
CA LEU A 113 11.51 35.44 -7.50
C LEU A 113 11.92 35.35 -6.03
N LEU A 114 12.56 36.40 -5.48
CA LEU A 114 12.92 36.48 -4.07
C LEU A 114 11.90 37.31 -3.27
N LEU A 115 11.49 38.46 -3.81
CA LEU A 115 10.63 39.40 -3.11
C LEU A 115 9.20 38.90 -2.98
N LEU A 116 8.64 38.24 -4.00
CA LEU A 116 7.24 37.82 -3.97
C LEU A 116 6.99 36.68 -2.97
N PRO A 117 7.79 35.60 -2.91
CA PRO A 117 7.63 34.58 -1.87
C PRO A 117 7.76 35.17 -0.46
N LEU A 118 8.75 36.04 -0.24
CA LEU A 118 8.94 36.72 1.04
C LEU A 118 7.73 37.58 1.42
N PHE A 119 7.17 38.32 0.45
CA PHE A 119 5.97 39.12 0.66
C PHE A 119 4.75 38.24 0.98
N ILE A 120 4.57 37.12 0.26
CA ILE A 120 3.46 36.19 0.50
C ILE A 120 3.55 35.58 1.91
N VAL A 121 4.74 35.17 2.34
CA VAL A 121 4.95 34.64 3.70
C VAL A 121 4.68 35.71 4.76
N ALA A 122 5.18 36.93 4.58
CA ALA A 122 4.92 38.02 5.51
C ALA A 122 3.42 38.38 5.56
N ALA A 123 2.75 38.45 4.40
CA ALA A 123 1.31 38.68 4.32
C ALA A 123 0.51 37.57 5.00
N PHE A 124 0.91 36.31 4.83
CA PHE A 124 0.31 35.18 5.53
C PHE A 124 0.48 35.30 7.05
N GLN A 125 1.67 35.64 7.55
CA GLN A 125 1.91 35.84 8.99
C GLN A 125 1.09 37.00 9.59
N ILE A 126 0.75 38.02 8.80
CA ILE A 126 -0.10 39.13 9.24
C ILE A 126 -1.55 38.68 9.38
N ILE A 127 -2.04 37.86 8.44
CA ILE A 127 -3.44 37.46 8.35
C ILE A 127 -3.75 36.22 9.22
N GLN A 128 -2.78 35.29 9.30
CA GLN A 128 -2.96 33.97 9.89
C GLN A 128 -3.49 34.01 11.33
N PRO A 129 -2.98 34.84 12.27
CA PRO A 129 -3.48 34.87 13.64
C PRO A 129 -4.99 35.17 13.75
N PHE A 130 -5.50 36.03 12.87
CA PHE A 130 -6.94 36.35 12.82
C PHE A 130 -7.75 35.19 12.23
N LEU A 131 -7.21 34.48 11.24
CA LEU A 131 -7.88 33.30 10.66
C LEU A 131 -8.03 32.19 11.68
N ILE A 132 -7.06 31.96 12.56
CA ILE A 132 -7.13 30.93 13.59
C ILE A 132 -7.75 31.42 14.91
N GLY A 133 -8.17 32.69 14.99
CA GLY A 133 -8.77 33.26 16.21
C GLY A 133 -7.80 33.38 17.38
N GLN A 134 -6.49 33.55 17.13
CA GLN A 134 -5.51 33.80 18.18
C GLN A 134 -5.58 35.24 18.66
N ASN A 135 -5.63 35.43 19.99
CA ASN A 135 -5.53 36.75 20.57
C ASN A 135 -4.06 37.17 20.72
N ILE A 136 -3.60 37.96 19.75
CA ILE A 136 -2.25 38.51 19.69
C ILE A 136 -2.06 39.80 20.50
N PHE A 137 -3.11 40.34 21.12
CA PHE A 137 -3.03 41.59 21.88
C PHE A 137 -3.27 41.32 23.37
N GLY A 138 -2.28 41.61 24.20
CA GLY A 138 -2.40 41.50 25.65
C GLY A 138 -1.08 41.72 26.37
N LEU A 139 -1.10 41.55 27.70
CA LEU A 139 0.04 41.82 28.58
C LEU A 139 0.82 40.56 28.98
N MET A 140 0.37 39.37 28.58
CA MET A 140 1.09 38.12 28.86
C MET A 140 2.35 38.02 28.00
N GLN A 141 3.41 37.39 28.51
CA GLN A 141 4.68 37.23 27.79
C GLN A 141 4.51 36.57 26.41
N THR A 142 3.67 35.54 26.33
CA THR A 142 3.36 34.84 25.07
C THR A 142 2.68 35.76 24.06
N GLN A 143 1.71 36.56 24.52
CA GLN A 143 0.99 37.52 23.70
C GLN A 143 1.93 38.64 23.22
N LEU A 144 2.78 39.21 24.09
CA LEU A 144 3.77 40.21 23.70
C LEU A 144 4.72 39.69 22.62
N SER A 145 5.20 38.45 22.76
CA SER A 145 6.06 37.81 21.75
C SER A 145 5.33 37.68 20.41
N GLN A 146 4.05 37.32 20.42
CA GLN A 146 3.22 37.20 19.22
C GLN A 146 2.93 38.57 18.60
N THR A 147 2.60 39.59 19.39
CA THR A 147 2.43 40.97 18.90
C THR A 147 3.73 41.46 18.25
N GLY A 148 4.87 41.21 18.90
CA GLY A 148 6.19 41.60 18.39
C GLY A 148 6.51 40.94 17.05
N ALA A 149 6.28 39.63 16.94
CA ALA A 149 6.46 38.90 15.68
C ALA A 149 5.52 39.41 14.58
N TRP A 150 4.26 39.72 14.91
CA TRP A 150 3.28 40.26 13.99
C TRP A 150 3.65 41.67 13.49
N LEU A 151 4.11 42.56 14.37
CA LEU A 151 4.62 43.88 14.01
C LEU A 151 5.88 43.79 13.14
N ALA A 152 6.78 42.85 13.44
CA ALA A 152 7.95 42.58 12.61
C ALA A 152 7.54 42.12 11.20
N ALA A 153 6.54 41.24 11.08
CA ALA A 153 6.01 40.80 9.80
C ALA A 153 5.44 41.98 8.98
N ILE A 154 4.73 42.94 9.62
CA ILE A 154 4.28 44.18 8.98
C ILE A 154 5.45 45.00 8.47
N ALA A 155 6.47 45.23 9.30
CA ALA A 155 7.65 46.00 8.90
C ALA A 155 8.35 45.37 7.69
N VAL A 156 8.55 44.05 7.70
CA VAL A 156 9.10 43.30 6.57
C VAL A 156 8.20 43.43 5.34
N ALA A 157 6.89 43.26 5.48
CA ALA A 157 5.95 43.38 4.37
C ALA A 157 6.00 44.78 3.72
N VAL A 158 6.12 45.84 4.50
CA VAL A 158 6.24 47.23 4.00
C VAL A 158 7.55 47.42 3.23
N VAL A 159 8.68 46.97 3.78
CA VAL A 159 10.00 47.07 3.12
C VAL A 159 10.00 46.29 1.80
N VAL A 160 9.47 45.07 1.80
CA VAL A 160 9.39 44.21 0.61
C VAL A 160 8.42 44.79 -0.41
N ALA A 161 7.27 45.32 0.01
CA ALA A 161 6.32 46.01 -0.88
C ALA A 161 6.96 47.22 -1.55
N TYR A 162 7.74 48.02 -0.80
CA TYR A 162 8.49 49.13 -1.36
C TYR A 162 9.53 48.66 -2.39
N ALA A 163 10.25 47.56 -2.12
CA ALA A 163 11.19 46.97 -3.06
C ALA A 163 10.48 46.47 -4.34
N ILE A 164 9.35 45.78 -4.21
CA ILE A 164 8.51 45.33 -5.33
C ILE A 164 8.04 46.53 -6.17
N TRP A 165 7.61 47.62 -5.50
CA TRP A 165 7.21 48.86 -6.17
C TRP A 165 8.36 49.51 -6.94
N ARG A 166 9.58 49.54 -6.36
CA ARG A 166 10.80 50.03 -7.03
C ARG A 166 11.13 49.21 -8.28
N VAL A 167 11.06 47.88 -8.20
CA VAL A 167 11.29 47.00 -9.36
C VAL A 167 10.19 47.19 -10.41
N ARG A 168 8.93 47.36 -9.97
CA ARG A 168 7.76 47.57 -10.85
C ARG A 168 7.91 48.81 -11.70
N ARG A 169 8.51 49.89 -11.19
CA ARG A 169 8.77 51.11 -11.96
C ARG A 169 9.70 50.86 -13.16
N ILE A 170 10.51 49.81 -13.13
CA ILE A 170 11.50 49.47 -14.17
C ILE A 170 10.94 48.41 -15.12
N THR A 171 10.28 47.38 -14.60
CA THR A 171 9.79 46.24 -15.39
C THR A 171 8.37 46.43 -15.92
N GLY A 172 7.59 47.33 -15.31
CA GLY A 172 6.18 47.55 -15.62
C GLY A 172 5.22 46.60 -14.89
N GLY A 173 3.94 46.98 -14.83
CA GLY A 173 2.90 46.25 -14.09
C GLY A 173 2.49 44.91 -14.71
N LEU A 174 2.53 44.79 -16.04
CA LEU A 174 2.20 43.54 -16.73
C LEU A 174 3.20 42.43 -16.35
N HIS A 175 4.50 42.75 -16.35
CA HIS A 175 5.54 41.81 -15.97
C HIS A 175 5.41 41.38 -14.49
N LEU A 176 5.08 42.30 -13.59
CA LEU A 176 4.79 41.97 -12.19
C LEU A 176 3.65 40.94 -12.07
N ARG A 177 2.57 41.09 -12.83
CA ARG A 177 1.44 40.14 -12.79
C ARG A 177 1.86 38.72 -13.21
N HIS A 178 2.67 38.60 -14.27
CA HIS A 178 3.21 37.30 -14.69
C HIS A 178 4.11 36.71 -13.61
N MET A 179 4.98 37.52 -13.01
CA MET A 179 5.87 37.07 -11.93
C MET A 179 5.13 36.69 -10.65
N VAL A 180 3.98 37.32 -10.34
CA VAL A 180 3.09 36.88 -9.26
C VAL A 180 2.56 35.48 -9.54
N GLY A 181 2.10 35.20 -10.76
CA GLY A 181 1.67 33.85 -11.16
C GLY A 181 2.79 32.81 -11.02
N VAL A 182 4.01 33.15 -11.44
CA VAL A 182 5.20 32.28 -11.27
C VAL A 182 5.54 32.07 -9.80
N ALA A 183 5.54 33.12 -8.98
CA ALA A 183 5.89 33.03 -7.56
C ALA A 183 4.89 32.15 -6.78
N VAL A 184 3.58 32.33 -7.02
CA VAL A 184 2.53 31.49 -6.43
C VAL A 184 2.72 30.03 -6.84
N PHE A 185 3.01 29.77 -8.12
CA PHE A 185 3.27 28.42 -8.60
C PHE A 185 4.48 27.77 -7.94
N VAL A 186 5.62 28.46 -7.91
CA VAL A 186 6.85 27.94 -7.30
C VAL A 186 6.61 27.61 -5.82
N MET A 187 5.88 28.48 -5.11
CA MET A 187 5.52 28.24 -3.72
C MET A 187 4.60 27.02 -3.56
N LEU A 188 3.56 26.89 -4.39
CA LEU A 188 2.68 25.72 -4.37
C LEU A 188 3.43 24.44 -4.74
N ALA A 189 4.29 24.48 -5.77
CA ALA A 189 5.12 23.36 -6.18
C ALA A 189 6.07 22.91 -5.07
N PHE A 190 6.67 23.86 -4.33
CA PHE A 190 7.48 23.55 -3.16
C PHE A 190 6.66 22.91 -2.03
N LEU A 191 5.45 23.42 -1.77
CA LEU A 191 4.54 22.81 -0.79
C LEU A 191 4.11 21.40 -1.21
N THR A 192 3.81 21.20 -2.50
CA THR A 192 3.49 19.88 -3.07
C THR A 192 4.67 18.93 -2.95
N PHE A 193 5.89 19.38 -3.27
CA PHE A 193 7.10 18.58 -3.12
C PHE A 193 7.34 18.21 -1.66
N ARG A 194 7.23 19.16 -0.73
CA ARG A 194 7.35 18.91 0.71
C ARG A 194 6.32 17.87 1.17
N ALA A 195 5.07 18.02 0.77
CA ALA A 195 3.99 17.11 1.15
C ALA A 195 4.23 15.70 0.58
N ALA A 196 4.61 15.61 -0.70
CA ALA A 196 4.94 14.34 -1.35
C ALA A 196 6.15 13.66 -0.69
N TRP A 197 7.23 14.41 -0.42
CA TRP A 197 8.40 13.89 0.28
C TRP A 197 8.04 13.37 1.68
N THR A 198 7.23 14.13 2.42
CA THR A 198 6.78 13.73 3.76
C THR A 198 5.95 12.45 3.69
N ALA A 199 4.99 12.37 2.78
CA ALA A 199 4.15 11.20 2.60
C ALA A 199 4.93 9.96 2.14
N SER A 200 5.92 10.11 1.26
CA SER A 200 6.66 8.97 0.69
C SER A 200 7.85 8.50 1.51
N PHE A 201 8.51 9.38 2.28
CA PHE A 201 9.78 9.05 2.94
C PHE A 201 9.79 9.27 4.46
N ILE A 202 8.90 10.09 5.02
CA ILE A 202 8.91 10.41 6.46
C ILE A 202 7.76 9.70 7.18
N ASN A 203 6.55 9.82 6.65
CA ASN A 203 5.31 9.29 7.22
C ASN A 203 4.76 8.13 6.38
N TYR A 204 5.63 7.43 5.65
CA TYR A 204 5.23 6.40 4.66
C TYR A 204 4.42 5.26 5.28
N ASP A 205 4.63 4.99 6.56
CA ASP A 205 3.97 3.99 7.38
C ASP A 205 3.25 4.63 8.58
N ARG A 206 2.65 5.83 8.40
CA ARG A 206 1.88 6.52 9.44
C ARG A 206 0.44 6.85 8.99
N ALA A 207 -0.52 6.70 9.91
CA ALA A 207 -1.94 6.97 9.67
C ALA A 207 -2.27 8.45 9.42
N ASN A 208 -1.37 9.34 9.82
CA ASN A 208 -1.60 10.77 9.82
C ASN A 208 -1.59 11.38 8.40
N GLU A 209 -1.33 10.61 7.34
CA GLU A 209 -1.33 11.09 5.96
C GLU A 209 -2.65 10.80 5.22
N PHE A 210 -3.21 11.81 4.55
CA PHE A 210 -4.49 11.69 3.84
C PHE A 210 -4.42 10.98 2.49
N LEU A 211 -3.21 10.85 1.92
CA LEU A 211 -3.05 10.28 0.58
C LEU A 211 -3.36 8.79 0.51
N VAL A 212 -3.46 8.10 1.66
CA VAL A 212 -3.58 6.65 1.71
C VAL A 212 -4.97 6.24 2.16
N TYR A 213 -5.69 5.47 1.35
CA TYR A 213 -7.06 5.05 1.67
C TYR A 213 -7.12 3.97 2.76
N ALA A 214 -6.28 2.93 2.64
CA ALA A 214 -6.10 1.89 3.65
C ALA A 214 -4.62 1.46 3.60
N HIS A 215 -3.95 1.43 4.74
CA HIS A 215 -2.50 1.18 4.81
C HIS A 215 -2.15 0.13 5.86
N GLY A 216 -1.24 -0.78 5.53
CA GLY A 216 -0.66 -1.69 6.51
C GLY A 216 0.16 -0.90 7.53
N ALA A 217 -0.17 -1.01 8.81
CA ALA A 217 0.56 -0.25 9.82
C ALA A 217 1.96 -0.87 10.07
N PRO A 218 2.86 -0.18 10.79
CA PRO A 218 4.20 -0.70 11.14
C PRO A 218 4.18 -2.06 11.84
N GLY A 219 3.04 -2.45 12.44
CA GLY A 219 2.84 -3.73 13.09
C GLY A 219 3.26 -4.94 12.24
N TRP A 220 3.03 -4.90 10.92
CA TRP A 220 3.48 -5.99 10.02
C TRP A 220 5.00 -6.17 10.06
N ARG A 221 5.75 -5.07 10.00
CA ARG A 221 7.20 -5.10 10.02
C ARG A 221 7.71 -5.58 11.38
N LEU A 222 7.17 -5.01 12.47
CA LEU A 222 7.56 -5.40 13.83
C LEU A 222 7.32 -6.89 14.11
N MET A 223 6.16 -7.42 13.71
CA MET A 223 5.83 -8.83 13.84
C MET A 223 6.74 -9.71 12.97
N MET A 224 6.99 -9.32 11.71
CA MET A 224 7.87 -10.11 10.84
C MET A 224 9.32 -10.11 11.31
N ASP A 225 9.83 -8.98 11.79
CA ASP A 225 11.17 -8.88 12.38
C ASP A 225 11.27 -9.81 13.61
N GLN A 226 10.22 -9.92 14.43
CA GLN A 226 10.14 -10.88 15.53
C GLN A 226 10.09 -12.34 15.07
N ILE A 227 9.24 -12.66 14.09
CA ILE A 227 9.15 -14.02 13.53
C ILE A 227 10.50 -14.45 12.96
N GLU A 228 11.19 -13.55 12.24
CA GLU A 228 12.50 -13.81 11.67
C GLU A 228 13.58 -14.00 12.75
N ASP A 229 13.61 -13.17 13.79
CA ASP A 229 14.54 -13.32 14.92
C ASP A 229 14.30 -14.63 15.66
N ILE A 230 13.04 -14.99 15.92
CA ILE A 230 12.68 -16.29 16.54
C ILE A 230 13.13 -17.43 15.64
N SER A 231 12.80 -17.38 14.35
CA SER A 231 13.11 -18.45 13.41
C SER A 231 14.62 -18.68 13.29
N ARG A 232 15.41 -17.61 13.16
CA ARG A 232 16.87 -17.70 13.02
C ARG A 232 17.57 -18.20 14.29
N ARG A 233 16.98 -17.97 15.47
CA ARG A 233 17.53 -18.44 16.75
C ARG A 233 17.13 -19.87 17.11
N THR A 234 15.95 -20.30 16.69
CA THR A 234 15.38 -21.60 17.06
C THR A 234 15.49 -22.65 15.96
N THR A 235 15.73 -22.23 14.72
CA THR A 235 15.77 -23.11 13.53
C THR A 235 16.93 -22.74 12.59
N ASN A 236 17.23 -23.61 11.62
CA ASN A 236 18.24 -23.36 10.59
C ASN A 236 17.70 -22.47 9.45
N GLY A 237 17.31 -21.23 9.77
CA GLY A 237 16.82 -20.25 8.80
C GLY A 237 15.37 -19.83 9.05
N MET A 238 14.51 -19.93 8.03
CA MET A 238 13.10 -19.52 8.05
C MET A 238 12.13 -20.70 8.26
N ASP A 239 12.56 -21.69 9.05
CA ASP A 239 11.87 -22.97 9.25
C ASP A 239 11.02 -23.01 10.53
N ILE A 240 10.68 -21.85 11.11
CA ILE A 240 9.76 -21.76 12.23
C ILE A 240 8.40 -22.39 11.89
N ARG A 241 7.89 -23.23 12.80
CA ARG A 241 6.51 -23.73 12.74
C ARG A 241 5.56 -22.62 13.10
N PHE A 242 4.86 -22.09 12.09
CA PHE A 242 4.03 -20.91 12.23
C PHE A 242 2.60 -21.23 11.80
N ALA A 243 1.61 -20.91 12.62
CA ALA A 243 0.20 -21.06 12.25
C ALA A 243 -0.44 -19.69 12.09
N TRP A 244 -1.28 -19.52 11.08
CA TRP A 244 -1.93 -18.23 10.85
C TRP A 244 -3.33 -18.39 10.27
N GLY A 245 -4.22 -17.44 10.58
CA GLY A 245 -5.60 -17.51 10.11
C GLY A 245 -6.34 -16.18 10.16
N GLY A 246 -7.58 -16.24 9.70
CA GLY A 246 -8.52 -15.13 9.66
C GLY A 246 -8.41 -14.34 8.35
N ASN A 247 -8.25 -13.02 8.43
CA ASN A 247 -8.10 -12.20 7.23
C ASN A 247 -6.76 -12.47 6.54
N ALA A 248 -6.84 -13.06 5.34
CA ALA A 248 -5.67 -13.52 4.62
C ALA A 248 -4.82 -12.40 4.02
N TRP A 249 -5.35 -11.19 3.82
CA TRP A 249 -4.60 -10.09 3.20
C TRP A 249 -4.30 -8.98 4.22
N PRO A 250 -3.05 -8.49 4.32
CA PRO A 250 -1.85 -8.87 3.55
C PRO A 250 -1.02 -10.02 4.14
N ALA A 251 -1.52 -10.74 5.15
CA ALA A 251 -0.82 -11.84 5.83
C ALA A 251 -0.14 -12.83 4.86
N SER A 252 -0.89 -13.33 3.87
CA SER A 252 -0.42 -14.28 2.86
C SER A 252 0.82 -13.81 2.11
N TRP A 253 0.95 -12.49 1.88
CA TRP A 253 2.12 -11.92 1.24
C TRP A 253 3.34 -11.94 2.17
N TYR A 254 3.17 -11.53 3.43
CA TYR A 254 4.28 -11.48 4.39
C TYR A 254 4.81 -12.86 4.76
N PHE A 255 3.93 -13.86 4.87
CA PHE A 255 4.29 -15.20 5.31
C PHE A 255 4.79 -16.12 4.19
N ARG A 256 4.86 -15.65 2.94
CA ARG A 256 5.20 -16.46 1.75
C ARG A 256 6.56 -17.18 1.80
N HIS A 257 7.49 -16.68 2.62
CA HIS A 257 8.84 -17.22 2.75
C HIS A 257 9.00 -18.17 3.96
N LEU A 258 7.96 -18.33 4.78
CA LEU A 258 7.97 -19.24 5.91
C LEU A 258 7.63 -20.64 5.43
N ARG A 259 8.59 -21.57 5.51
CA ARG A 259 8.46 -22.90 4.91
C ARG A 259 7.38 -23.76 5.57
N TYR A 260 7.22 -23.62 6.88
CA TYR A 260 6.27 -24.36 7.71
C TYR A 260 5.14 -23.45 8.23
N ALA A 261 4.70 -22.50 7.41
CA ALA A 261 3.54 -21.65 7.70
C ALA A 261 2.22 -22.33 7.27
N THR A 262 1.40 -22.69 8.25
CA THR A 262 0.10 -23.35 8.01
C THR A 262 -1.04 -22.33 8.13
N TYR A 263 -1.84 -22.21 7.06
CA TYR A 263 -3.06 -21.40 7.06
C TYR A 263 -4.25 -22.22 7.54
N PHE A 264 -4.88 -21.83 8.64
CA PHE A 264 -6.05 -22.53 9.20
C PHE A 264 -7.39 -21.83 8.89
N GLY A 265 -7.39 -20.76 8.09
CA GLY A 265 -8.63 -20.10 7.70
C GLY A 265 -9.35 -19.39 8.86
N GLN A 266 -10.67 -19.42 8.84
CA GLN A 266 -11.52 -18.76 9.84
C GLN A 266 -11.76 -19.64 11.08
N ASP A 267 -11.57 -20.95 10.97
CA ASP A 267 -11.95 -21.93 11.98
C ASP A 267 -10.71 -22.75 12.41
N PRO A 268 -10.02 -22.35 13.49
CA PRO A 268 -8.86 -23.06 13.98
C PRO A 268 -9.24 -24.40 14.61
N SER A 269 -8.32 -25.39 14.53
CA SER A 269 -8.43 -26.66 15.27
C SER A 269 -7.22 -26.87 16.19
N PRO A 270 -7.37 -27.59 17.33
CA PRO A 270 -6.25 -27.87 18.22
C PRO A 270 -5.05 -28.51 17.52
N GLY A 271 -5.31 -29.47 16.61
CA GLY A 271 -4.26 -30.14 15.84
C GLY A 271 -3.43 -29.19 14.98
N THR A 272 -4.04 -28.13 14.43
CA THR A 272 -3.33 -27.13 13.63
C THR A 272 -2.47 -26.15 14.46
N LEU A 273 -2.77 -26.00 15.75
CA LEU A 273 -2.10 -25.02 16.63
C LEU A 273 -1.10 -25.66 17.60
N ASN A 274 -1.26 -26.95 17.94
CA ASN A 274 -0.48 -27.62 18.98
C ASN A 274 1.03 -27.56 18.75
N ASP A 275 1.46 -27.68 17.49
CA ASP A 275 2.88 -27.71 17.10
C ASP A 275 3.45 -26.34 16.72
N ALA A 276 2.62 -25.30 16.70
CA ALA A 276 3.03 -23.97 16.28
C ALA A 276 3.86 -23.29 17.37
N VAL A 277 5.04 -22.80 17.02
CA VAL A 277 5.88 -21.98 17.91
C VAL A 277 5.33 -20.57 18.03
N ALA A 278 4.79 -20.06 16.92
CA ALA A 278 4.16 -18.75 16.87
C ALA A 278 2.86 -18.80 16.06
N VAL A 279 1.88 -17.98 16.46
CA VAL A 279 0.54 -17.96 15.87
C VAL A 279 0.12 -16.54 15.55
N TYR A 280 -0.39 -16.32 14.34
CA TYR A 280 -1.06 -15.06 13.96
C TYR A 280 -2.58 -15.26 13.91
N ALA A 281 -3.31 -14.32 14.49
CA ALA A 281 -4.76 -14.23 14.38
C ALA A 281 -5.18 -12.79 14.09
N SER A 282 -6.01 -12.60 13.06
CA SER A 282 -6.69 -11.32 12.87
C SER A 282 -7.77 -11.09 13.92
N SER A 283 -8.17 -9.83 14.11
CA SER A 283 -9.09 -9.42 15.17
C SER A 283 -10.46 -10.12 15.11
N ASP A 284 -10.95 -10.49 13.93
CA ASP A 284 -12.23 -11.17 13.69
C ASP A 284 -12.27 -12.62 14.21
N ILE A 285 -11.12 -13.28 14.30
CA ILE A 285 -11.05 -14.68 14.75
C ILE A 285 -10.40 -14.87 16.11
N ARG A 286 -9.91 -13.77 16.73
CA ARG A 286 -9.18 -13.80 18.00
C ARG A 286 -9.90 -14.60 19.09
N GLY A 287 -11.21 -14.39 19.25
CA GLY A 287 -12.03 -15.09 20.25
C GLY A 287 -12.14 -16.60 20.05
N ARG A 288 -11.84 -17.12 18.85
CA ARG A 288 -11.79 -18.57 18.56
C ARG A 288 -10.37 -19.14 18.72
N VAL A 289 -9.33 -18.34 18.49
CA VAL A 289 -7.93 -18.78 18.59
C VAL A 289 -7.43 -18.76 20.03
N GLU A 290 -7.68 -17.67 20.77
CA GLU A 290 -7.13 -17.44 22.10
C GLU A 290 -7.45 -18.57 23.11
N PRO A 291 -8.68 -19.14 23.15
CA PRO A 291 -8.97 -20.28 24.03
C PRO A 291 -8.19 -21.56 23.70
N LEU A 292 -7.81 -21.77 22.43
CA LEU A 292 -7.09 -22.97 21.98
C LEU A 292 -5.59 -22.90 22.29
N LEU A 293 -5.07 -21.70 22.55
CA LEU A 293 -3.66 -21.49 22.91
C LEU A 293 -3.42 -21.65 24.42
N GLU A 294 -4.48 -21.64 25.22
CA GLU A 294 -4.45 -21.76 26.68
C GLU A 294 -3.41 -20.79 27.31
N ASP A 295 -2.79 -21.18 28.43
CA ASP A 295 -1.75 -20.38 29.10
C ASP A 295 -0.34 -20.64 28.52
N ARG A 296 -0.22 -21.29 27.36
CA ARG A 296 1.08 -21.66 26.77
C ARG A 296 1.75 -20.52 25.99
N TYR A 297 1.03 -19.46 25.63
CA TYR A 297 1.52 -18.40 24.75
C TYR A 297 1.47 -17.02 25.41
N VAL A 298 2.38 -16.15 24.99
CA VAL A 298 2.37 -14.71 25.29
C VAL A 298 1.76 -13.98 24.10
N ARG A 299 0.86 -13.03 24.38
CA ARG A 299 0.19 -12.22 23.35
C ARG A 299 0.90 -10.89 23.14
N PHE A 300 1.08 -10.54 21.87
CA PHE A 300 1.54 -9.23 21.39
C PHE A 300 0.47 -8.67 20.46
N ASP A 301 -0.04 -7.48 20.78
CA ASP A 301 -1.05 -6.81 19.96
C ASP A 301 -0.40 -5.71 19.13
N TYR A 302 -0.66 -5.73 17.82
CA TYR A 302 -0.14 -4.77 16.87
C TYR A 302 -1.26 -4.16 16.03
N THR A 303 -1.06 -2.96 15.52
CA THR A 303 -1.95 -2.40 14.50
C THR A 303 -1.69 -3.11 13.17
N ARG A 304 -2.72 -3.76 12.63
CA ARG A 304 -2.70 -4.47 11.34
C ARG A 304 -2.85 -3.50 10.19
N MET A 305 -3.87 -2.65 10.28
CA MET A 305 -4.27 -1.73 9.23
C MET A 305 -4.91 -0.50 9.86
N TRP A 306 -4.81 0.62 9.18
CA TRP A 306 -5.49 1.85 9.57
C TRP A 306 -5.96 2.63 8.35
N TRP A 307 -6.89 3.54 8.59
CA TRP A 307 -7.46 4.44 7.59
C TRP A 307 -7.20 5.88 8.02
N PRO A 308 -7.24 6.85 7.09
CA PRO A 308 -7.25 8.26 7.46
C PRO A 308 -8.38 8.57 8.41
N MET A 309 -8.22 9.62 9.20
CA MET A 309 -9.27 10.12 10.06
C MET A 309 -10.55 10.38 9.24
N GLN A 310 -11.66 9.76 9.66
CA GLN A 310 -12.95 9.79 8.95
C GLN A 310 -14.00 10.69 9.63
N ASP A 311 -13.56 11.59 10.51
CA ASP A 311 -14.46 12.49 11.26
C ASP A 311 -15.28 13.40 10.33
N TYR A 312 -14.85 13.56 9.08
CA TYR A 312 -15.61 14.29 8.06
C TYR A 312 -16.92 13.58 7.65
N PHE A 313 -17.09 12.28 7.93
CA PHE A 313 -18.34 11.56 7.65
C PHE A 313 -19.53 12.06 8.49
N SER A 314 -19.26 12.65 9.65
CA SER A 314 -20.28 13.24 10.52
C SER A 314 -20.35 14.77 10.37
N LEU A 315 -19.93 15.32 9.22
CA LEU A 315 -20.09 16.74 8.92
C LEU A 315 -21.57 17.12 8.85
N ASN A 316 -21.93 18.20 9.53
CA ASN A 316 -23.25 18.80 9.50
C ASN A 316 -23.12 20.34 9.50
N ALA A 317 -24.22 21.05 9.26
CA ALA A 317 -24.22 22.51 9.19
C ALA A 317 -23.65 23.17 10.45
N GLN A 318 -23.98 22.64 11.64
CA GLN A 318 -23.47 23.17 12.91
C GLN A 318 -21.95 23.04 13.04
N ARG A 319 -21.38 21.90 12.63
CA ARG A 319 -19.91 21.71 12.66
C ARG A 319 -19.20 22.65 11.71
N VAL A 320 -19.78 22.90 10.53
CA VAL A 320 -19.25 23.88 9.59
C VAL A 320 -19.35 25.29 10.17
N GLU A 321 -20.50 25.65 10.75
CA GLU A 321 -20.71 26.93 11.44
C GLU A 321 -19.69 27.14 12.55
N ASN A 322 -19.45 26.12 13.39
CA ASN A 322 -18.46 26.18 14.46
C ASN A 322 -17.03 26.44 13.94
N VAL A 323 -16.68 26.03 12.72
CA VAL A 323 -15.37 26.32 12.12
C VAL A 323 -15.32 27.75 11.55
N VAL A 324 -16.41 28.25 10.97
CA VAL A 324 -16.46 29.58 10.35
C VAL A 324 -16.89 30.70 11.29
N ASP A 325 -17.24 30.39 12.54
CA ASP A 325 -17.58 31.38 13.56
C ASP A 325 -16.33 32.10 14.08
N PHE A 326 -16.13 33.34 13.67
CA PHE A 326 -15.04 34.21 14.15
C PHE A 326 -15.43 35.04 15.37
N SER A 327 -16.65 34.88 15.88
CA SER A 327 -17.07 35.56 17.10
C SER A 327 -16.31 35.00 18.30
N GLY A 328 -16.00 35.86 19.27
CA GLY A 328 -15.38 35.45 20.53
C GLY A 328 -16.31 34.64 21.45
N ALA A 329 -17.57 34.40 21.03
CA ALA A 329 -18.56 33.68 21.82
C ALA A 329 -18.34 32.16 21.81
N ASN A 330 -17.67 31.63 20.77
CA ASN A 330 -17.36 30.21 20.64
C ASN A 330 -15.85 29.96 20.75
N PRO A 331 -15.32 29.62 21.94
CA PRO A 331 -13.89 29.37 22.11
C PRO A 331 -13.40 28.11 21.37
N LEU A 332 -14.32 27.21 20.98
CA LEU A 332 -14.01 25.99 20.24
C LEU A 332 -13.60 26.27 18.79
N SER A 333 -14.15 27.35 18.19
CA SER A 333 -13.94 27.68 16.78
C SER A 333 -12.47 27.94 16.46
N ALA A 334 -11.79 28.71 17.32
CA ALA A 334 -10.37 29.02 17.21
C ALA A 334 -9.50 27.76 17.31
N GLN A 335 -9.81 26.87 18.26
CA GLN A 335 -9.09 25.60 18.43
C GLN A 335 -9.27 24.67 17.23
N LEU A 336 -10.50 24.56 16.69
CA LEU A 336 -10.77 23.80 15.48
C LEU A 336 -9.98 24.32 14.28
N ARG A 337 -9.98 25.64 14.04
CA ARG A 337 -9.23 26.26 12.94
C ARG A 337 -7.72 26.06 13.09
N GLN A 338 -7.19 26.20 14.30
CA GLN A 338 -5.79 25.88 14.60
C GLN A 338 -5.48 24.41 14.31
N GLY A 339 -6.34 23.50 14.76
CA GLY A 339 -6.22 22.06 14.51
C GLY A 339 -6.19 21.74 13.02
N LEU A 340 -7.12 22.29 12.24
CA LEU A 340 -7.15 22.10 10.79
C LEU A 340 -5.88 22.64 10.11
N LEU A 341 -5.37 23.80 10.53
CA LEU A 341 -4.12 24.34 10.01
C LEU A 341 -2.92 23.45 10.37
N ASN A 342 -2.85 22.94 11.60
CA ASN A 342 -1.79 22.03 12.06
C ASN A 342 -1.81 20.69 11.31
N ILE A 343 -3.00 20.17 11.03
CA ILE A 343 -3.19 18.98 10.20
C ILE A 343 -2.68 19.26 8.77
N TRP A 344 -3.11 20.36 8.16
CA TRP A 344 -2.69 20.72 6.80
C TRP A 344 -1.17 20.95 6.69
N TRP A 345 -0.58 21.64 7.68
CA TRP A 345 0.82 22.05 7.64
C TRP A 345 1.80 20.97 8.10
N SER A 346 1.47 20.22 9.15
CA SER A 346 2.42 19.33 9.85
C SER A 346 1.85 17.95 10.17
N ARG A 347 0.62 17.62 9.75
CA ARG A 347 -0.06 16.36 10.12
C ARG A 347 -0.17 16.17 11.64
N ASP A 348 -0.30 17.27 12.37
CA ASP A 348 -0.48 17.26 13.82
C ASP A 348 -1.98 17.39 14.15
N TYR A 349 -2.52 16.34 14.74
CA TYR A 349 -3.93 16.22 15.11
C TYR A 349 -4.21 16.62 16.56
N THR A 350 -3.21 16.99 17.34
CA THR A 350 -3.33 17.22 18.80
C THR A 350 -4.38 18.29 19.11
N ALA A 351 -4.26 19.46 18.49
CA ALA A 351 -5.20 20.57 18.70
C ALA A 351 -6.61 20.24 18.18
N TYR A 352 -6.70 19.48 17.08
CA TYR A 352 -7.99 19.05 16.53
C TYR A 352 -8.69 18.04 17.46
N GLY A 353 -7.95 17.06 17.97
CA GLY A 353 -8.45 16.08 18.92
C GLY A 353 -8.93 16.69 20.23
N GLN A 354 -8.19 17.66 20.77
CA GLN A 354 -8.63 18.43 21.95
C GLN A 354 -9.96 19.16 21.70
N ALA A 355 -10.15 19.70 20.50
CA ALA A 355 -11.38 20.42 20.15
C ALA A 355 -12.57 19.48 19.84
N THR A 356 -12.34 18.29 19.30
CA THR A 356 -13.42 17.34 18.98
C THR A 356 -13.65 16.28 20.06
N GLY A 357 -12.81 16.23 21.09
CA GLY A 357 -12.83 15.19 22.12
C GLY A 357 -12.30 13.83 21.63
N GLY A 358 -11.61 13.79 20.50
CA GLY A 358 -11.01 12.58 19.93
C GLY A 358 -9.53 12.42 20.27
N ASP A 359 -9.07 11.19 20.43
CA ASP A 359 -7.64 10.86 20.46
C ASP A 359 -7.19 10.43 19.06
N PHE A 360 -6.29 11.21 18.47
CA PHE A 360 -5.70 10.95 17.15
C PHE A 360 -4.19 10.70 17.25
N SER A 361 -3.71 10.24 18.42
CA SER A 361 -2.37 9.71 18.54
C SER A 361 -2.21 8.42 17.73
N LEU A 362 -0.98 8.12 17.31
CA LEU A 362 -0.70 6.89 16.54
C LEU A 362 -1.01 5.62 17.34
N THR A 363 -0.91 5.68 18.68
CA THR A 363 -1.21 4.56 19.58
C THR A 363 -2.70 4.27 19.65
N ASN A 364 -3.53 5.32 19.71
CA ASN A 364 -4.99 5.20 19.88
C ASN A 364 -5.75 5.62 18.63
N TRP A 365 -5.18 5.38 17.45
CA TRP A 365 -5.76 5.86 16.20
C TRP A 365 -7.18 5.28 16.00
N PRO A 366 -8.21 6.14 15.83
CA PRO A 366 -9.61 5.73 16.02
C PRO A 366 -10.14 4.83 14.90
N VAL A 367 -9.53 4.89 13.71
CA VAL A 367 -9.93 4.07 12.56
C VAL A 367 -8.78 3.13 12.25
N SER A 368 -8.64 2.11 13.08
CA SER A 368 -7.60 1.09 12.97
C SER A 368 -8.15 -0.30 13.29
N GLU A 369 -7.46 -1.32 12.76
CA GLU A 369 -7.73 -2.72 13.00
C GLU A 369 -6.47 -3.35 13.59
N THR A 370 -6.63 -4.12 14.66
CA THR A 370 -5.52 -4.79 15.35
C THR A 370 -5.34 -6.22 14.84
N MET A 371 -4.14 -6.74 15.06
CA MET A 371 -3.81 -8.15 14.91
C MET A 371 -3.15 -8.62 16.19
N SER A 372 -3.36 -9.90 16.52
CA SER A 372 -2.73 -10.52 17.68
C SER A 372 -1.72 -11.55 17.19
N PHE A 373 -0.51 -11.43 17.72
CA PHE A 373 0.59 -12.34 17.50
C PHE A 373 0.90 -13.06 18.81
N TYR A 374 1.00 -14.37 18.76
CA TYR A 374 1.21 -15.22 19.93
C TYR A 374 2.52 -15.96 19.79
N VAL A 375 3.34 -15.97 20.83
CA VAL A 375 4.60 -16.73 20.88
C VAL A 375 4.57 -17.66 22.08
N ARG A 376 4.94 -18.92 21.88
CA ARG A 376 4.95 -19.91 22.95
C ARG A 376 5.93 -19.48 24.06
N LYS A 377 5.51 -19.59 25.32
CA LYS A 377 6.23 -19.04 26.49
C LYS A 377 7.64 -19.60 26.66
N ASP A 378 7.84 -20.88 26.37
CA ASP A 378 9.14 -21.58 26.41
C ASP A 378 10.15 -20.95 25.44
N VAL A 379 9.70 -20.57 24.24
CA VAL A 379 10.53 -19.90 23.23
C VAL A 379 10.66 -18.41 23.55
N ALA A 380 9.59 -17.77 24.03
CA ALA A 380 9.62 -16.36 24.39
C ALA A 380 10.62 -16.08 25.51
N ALA A 381 10.73 -16.97 26.50
CA ALA A 381 11.69 -16.88 27.60
C ALA A 381 13.16 -17.00 27.15
N GLN A 382 13.43 -17.69 26.04
CA GLN A 382 14.78 -17.85 25.49
C GLN A 382 15.24 -16.62 24.69
N ILE A 383 14.33 -15.70 24.36
CA ILE A 383 14.57 -14.57 23.47
C ILE A 383 14.39 -13.28 24.28
N TRP A 384 15.50 -12.79 24.83
CA TRP A 384 15.55 -11.59 25.67
C TRP A 384 14.88 -10.35 25.04
N SER A 385 14.92 -10.22 23.70
CA SER A 385 14.32 -9.11 22.95
C SER A 385 12.79 -9.06 23.03
N LEU A 386 12.13 -10.15 23.44
CA LEU A 386 10.67 -10.17 23.61
C LEU A 386 10.22 -9.55 24.94
N GLY A 387 11.15 -9.13 25.81
CA GLY A 387 10.85 -8.35 27.02
C GLY A 387 10.06 -9.10 28.09
N VAL A 388 9.98 -10.43 27.95
CA VAL A 388 9.31 -11.33 28.87
C VAL A 388 10.33 -11.69 29.94
N GLY A 389 10.53 -10.82 30.94
CA GLY A 389 11.59 -10.97 31.94
C GLY A 389 11.61 -12.35 32.64
N ASP A 390 12.70 -12.65 33.35
CA ASP A 390 12.97 -13.91 34.07
C ASP A 390 11.83 -14.43 34.97
N ALA A 391 10.82 -13.59 35.26
CA ALA A 391 9.62 -13.96 36.02
C ALA A 391 8.68 -14.96 35.30
N LEU A 392 8.80 -15.17 33.98
CA LEU A 392 8.14 -16.31 33.31
C LEU A 392 9.05 -17.54 33.16
N ALA A 393 10.33 -17.45 33.55
CA ALA A 393 11.24 -18.59 33.61
C ALA A 393 11.07 -19.42 34.90
N GLN A 394 10.14 -19.04 35.78
CA GLN A 394 9.63 -19.95 36.80
C GLN A 394 8.44 -20.72 36.24
N ASN A 395 8.74 -21.92 35.76
CA ASN A 395 7.76 -22.95 35.45
C ASN A 395 6.78 -23.14 36.62
N ALA A 396 5.61 -22.51 36.56
CA ALA A 396 4.42 -22.94 37.31
C ALA A 396 3.70 -24.11 36.60
N ALA A 397 4.43 -24.84 35.75
CA ALA A 397 3.98 -26.06 35.09
C ALA A 397 5.04 -27.19 35.19
N GLU A 398 5.92 -27.16 36.19
CA GLU A 398 6.40 -28.41 36.80
C GLU A 398 5.35 -28.93 37.79
N ALA A 399 4.08 -29.00 37.37
CA ALA A 399 3.22 -30.05 37.87
C ALA A 399 3.69 -31.30 37.13
N THR A 400 4.48 -32.11 37.83
CA THR A 400 4.97 -33.44 37.43
C THR A 400 3.81 -34.36 37.04
N GLY A 401 3.23 -34.16 35.86
CA GLY A 401 2.66 -35.22 35.07
C GLY A 401 3.85 -35.94 34.46
N VAL A 402 4.34 -36.99 35.13
CA VAL A 402 5.34 -37.88 34.55
C VAL A 402 4.82 -38.29 33.19
N ASN A 403 5.48 -37.83 32.11
CA ASN A 403 5.17 -38.29 30.77
C ASN A 403 5.43 -39.79 30.77
N GLN A 404 4.36 -40.58 30.82
CA GLN A 404 4.49 -42.03 30.95
C GLN A 404 5.21 -42.63 29.74
N CYS A 405 5.19 -41.97 28.57
CA CYS A 405 6.00 -42.40 27.43
C CYS A 405 7.50 -42.21 27.68
N VAL A 406 7.92 -41.18 28.41
CA VAL A 406 9.33 -40.93 28.77
C VAL A 406 9.77 -41.78 29.95
N ALA A 407 8.91 -41.95 30.97
CA ALA A 407 9.22 -42.79 32.13
C ALA A 407 9.19 -44.29 31.81
N ASN A 408 8.35 -44.71 30.87
CA ASN A 408 8.30 -46.08 30.38
C ASN A 408 9.15 -46.28 29.12
N TRP A 409 9.88 -45.25 28.65
CA TRP A 409 10.81 -45.40 27.54
C TRP A 409 11.95 -46.31 27.99
N GLN A 410 12.14 -47.41 27.25
CA GLN A 410 13.30 -48.28 27.42
C GLN A 410 13.92 -48.49 26.04
N PRO A 411 15.25 -48.44 25.91
CA PRO A 411 15.91 -48.80 24.68
C PRO A 411 15.73 -50.30 24.45
N ILE A 412 14.90 -50.67 23.49
CA ILE A 412 14.80 -52.03 22.99
C ILE A 412 15.78 -52.13 21.82
N THR A 413 16.72 -53.06 21.91
CA THR A 413 17.59 -53.37 20.77
C THR A 413 16.79 -54.24 19.81
N ALA A 414 16.82 -53.93 18.52
CA ALA A 414 16.15 -54.77 17.53
C ALA A 414 16.82 -56.16 17.52
N ASP A 415 16.01 -57.22 17.64
CA ASP A 415 16.48 -58.60 17.49
C ASP A 415 16.90 -58.90 16.04
N LEU A 416 16.31 -58.18 15.07
CA LEU A 416 16.57 -58.30 13.65
C LEU A 416 16.48 -56.92 12.98
N ILE A 417 17.41 -56.63 12.07
CA ILE A 417 17.46 -55.38 11.30
C ILE A 417 17.35 -55.73 9.82
N PHE A 418 16.29 -55.25 9.20
CA PHE A 418 16.08 -55.24 7.76
C PHE A 418 16.92 -54.08 7.19
N ASP A 419 17.53 -54.24 6.02
CA ASP A 419 18.36 -53.23 5.36
C ASP A 419 19.84 -53.10 5.85
N GLN A 420 20.53 -54.24 5.92
CA GLN A 420 21.99 -54.32 5.83
C GLN A 420 22.44 -54.08 4.37
N PRO A 421 23.67 -53.60 4.10
CA PRO A 421 24.17 -53.25 2.74
C PRO A 421 24.11 -54.35 1.67
N GLU A 422 23.81 -55.59 2.06
CA GLU A 422 23.65 -56.76 1.18
C GLU A 422 22.18 -57.21 1.02
N SER A 423 21.24 -56.56 1.70
CA SER A 423 19.85 -57.02 1.89
C SER A 423 18.75 -56.16 1.24
N GLY A 424 19.11 -55.15 0.44
CA GLY A 424 18.15 -54.37 -0.35
C GLY A 424 17.75 -53.06 0.31
N ASP A 425 18.45 -51.99 -0.07
CA ASP A 425 18.29 -50.60 0.41
C ASP A 425 16.83 -50.15 0.43
N LEU A 426 16.25 -49.98 1.63
CA LEU A 426 14.92 -49.39 1.82
C LEU A 426 15.04 -47.86 1.78
N ASN A 427 14.09 -47.20 1.09
CA ASN A 427 14.10 -45.76 0.94
C ASN A 427 12.82 -45.14 1.49
N HIS A 428 12.82 -44.90 2.81
CA HIS A 428 11.67 -44.42 3.59
C HIS A 428 10.57 -45.49 3.76
N PRO A 429 10.86 -46.59 4.49
CA PRO A 429 9.85 -47.58 4.82
C PRO A 429 8.83 -46.99 5.81
N ILE A 430 7.56 -46.95 5.43
CA ILE A 430 6.48 -46.35 6.26
C ILE A 430 5.66 -47.40 6.99
N ASP A 431 5.50 -48.59 6.41
CA ASP A 431 4.62 -49.62 6.93
C ASP A 431 5.13 -51.03 6.63
N ILE A 432 4.74 -52.00 7.46
CA ILE A 432 5.10 -53.41 7.34
C ILE A 432 3.92 -54.30 7.74
N SER A 433 3.63 -55.31 6.92
CA SER A 433 2.66 -56.35 7.24
C SER A 433 3.27 -57.74 7.03
N ILE A 434 2.87 -58.69 7.88
CA ILE A 434 3.38 -60.06 7.85
C ILE A 434 2.29 -60.96 7.29
N GLY A 435 2.58 -61.64 6.19
CA GLY A 435 1.67 -62.62 5.59
C GLY A 435 1.59 -63.91 6.40
N GLU A 436 0.54 -64.71 6.17
CA GLU A 436 0.43 -66.06 6.75
C GLU A 436 1.53 -67.02 6.24
N ASP A 437 2.19 -66.67 5.13
CA ASP A 437 3.36 -67.34 4.58
C ASP A 437 4.66 -67.04 5.34
N GLY A 438 4.62 -66.13 6.33
CA GLY A 438 5.76 -65.72 7.13
C GLY A 438 6.68 -64.72 6.41
N LEU A 439 6.25 -64.14 5.30
CA LEU A 439 6.97 -63.07 4.62
C LEU A 439 6.57 -61.70 5.18
N ALA A 440 7.54 -60.81 5.23
CA ALA A 440 7.37 -59.41 5.61
C ALA A 440 7.30 -58.53 4.36
N TYR A 441 6.16 -57.84 4.20
CA TYR A 441 5.90 -56.91 3.11
C TYR A 441 6.06 -55.49 3.63
N VAL A 442 6.95 -54.72 3.02
CA VAL A 442 7.31 -53.36 3.47
C VAL A 442 6.92 -52.36 2.39
N ALA A 443 6.10 -51.38 2.76
CA ALA A 443 5.79 -50.24 1.90
C ALA A 443 6.98 -49.27 1.86
N ASP A 444 7.73 -49.32 0.77
CA ASP A 444 8.93 -48.50 0.54
C ASP A 444 8.55 -47.25 -0.28
N GLU A 445 8.26 -46.16 0.44
CA GLU A 445 7.60 -44.98 -0.11
C GLU A 445 8.40 -44.38 -1.27
N PHE A 446 9.68 -44.07 -1.05
CA PHE A 446 10.52 -43.49 -2.09
C PHE A 446 11.22 -44.54 -2.95
N GLY A 447 11.20 -45.80 -2.53
CA GLY A 447 11.51 -46.94 -3.41
C GLY A 447 10.42 -47.23 -4.44
N ASN A 448 9.22 -46.63 -4.30
CA ASN A 448 8.07 -46.81 -5.20
C ASN A 448 7.70 -48.28 -5.42
N ARG A 449 7.81 -49.09 -4.37
CA ARG A 449 7.64 -50.53 -4.40
C ARG A 449 7.11 -51.05 -3.08
N VAL A 450 6.62 -52.28 -3.08
CA VAL A 450 6.55 -53.09 -1.86
C VAL A 450 7.72 -54.05 -1.88
N ALA A 451 8.64 -53.90 -0.91
CA ALA A 451 9.78 -54.79 -0.72
C ALA A 451 9.35 -56.00 0.11
N VAL A 452 9.81 -57.20 -0.25
CA VAL A 452 9.42 -58.44 0.42
C VAL A 452 10.65 -59.09 1.02
N PHE A 453 10.54 -59.47 2.29
CA PHE A 453 11.61 -60.10 3.06
C PHE A 453 11.10 -61.40 3.68
N SER A 454 12.00 -62.35 3.90
CA SER A 454 11.74 -63.50 4.76
C SER A 454 11.64 -63.10 6.23
N ALA A 455 11.12 -64.00 7.08
CA ALA A 455 11.11 -63.83 8.54
C ALA A 455 12.51 -63.57 9.15
N ASP A 456 13.58 -64.00 8.46
CA ASP A 456 14.97 -63.79 8.87
C ASP A 456 15.58 -62.50 8.28
N GLY A 457 14.79 -61.64 7.65
CA GLY A 457 15.23 -60.33 7.13
C GLY A 457 16.01 -60.40 5.82
N VAL A 458 16.07 -61.57 5.18
CA VAL A 458 16.70 -61.76 3.86
C VAL A 458 15.72 -61.30 2.77
N PRO A 459 16.14 -60.44 1.83
CA PRO A 459 15.28 -59.99 0.74
C PRO A 459 14.88 -61.16 -0.15
N VAL A 460 13.60 -61.23 -0.48
CA VAL A 460 13.10 -62.09 -1.54
C VAL A 460 13.21 -61.29 -2.84
N ALA A 461 13.78 -61.89 -3.89
CA ALA A 461 14.13 -61.19 -5.14
C ALA A 461 12.93 -60.57 -5.88
N ASP A 462 11.71 -60.87 -5.44
CA ASP A 462 10.46 -60.38 -6.00
C ASP A 462 9.96 -59.15 -5.20
N TYR A 463 10.29 -57.95 -5.68
CA TYR A 463 9.59 -56.74 -5.27
C TYR A 463 8.24 -56.66 -6.00
N ILE A 464 7.18 -56.27 -5.29
CA ILE A 464 5.88 -56.09 -5.92
C ILE A 464 5.85 -54.69 -6.52
N SER A 465 5.86 -54.64 -7.85
CA SER A 465 5.50 -53.47 -8.65
C SER A 465 4.15 -53.73 -9.32
N ALA A 466 3.22 -52.77 -9.28
CA ALA A 466 1.92 -52.91 -9.95
C ALA A 466 2.11 -53.32 -11.44
N GLY A 467 1.59 -54.50 -11.82
CA GLY A 467 1.85 -55.10 -13.13
C GLY A 467 1.14 -54.41 -14.29
N GLY A 468 1.90 -54.10 -15.35
CA GLY A 468 1.41 -53.91 -16.72
C GLY A 468 1.09 -52.47 -17.15
N ALA A 469 1.56 -52.10 -18.37
CA ALA A 469 1.33 -50.94 -19.27
C ALA A 469 1.19 -49.50 -18.73
N THR A 470 0.81 -49.31 -17.47
CA THR A 470 0.69 -48.04 -16.74
C THR A 470 1.26 -48.13 -15.30
N GLY A 471 1.86 -49.27 -14.92
CA GLY A 471 2.08 -49.67 -13.52
C GLY A 471 3.51 -49.51 -12.96
N ALA A 472 3.66 -48.56 -12.04
CA ALA A 472 4.54 -48.62 -10.88
C ALA A 472 3.80 -47.96 -9.71
N PHE A 473 4.04 -48.38 -8.46
CA PHE A 473 3.52 -47.64 -7.31
C PHE A 473 4.13 -46.23 -7.30
N ASN A 474 3.38 -45.24 -6.79
CA ASN A 474 3.91 -43.91 -6.55
C ASN A 474 3.67 -43.58 -5.08
N ARG A 475 4.73 -43.65 -4.27
CA ARG A 475 4.70 -43.44 -2.82
C ARG A 475 3.69 -44.34 -2.09
N PRO A 476 3.89 -45.68 -2.12
CA PRO A 476 3.07 -46.57 -1.30
C PRO A 476 3.30 -46.25 0.18
N ASN A 477 2.22 -45.96 0.90
CA ASN A 477 2.29 -45.52 2.30
C ASN A 477 1.85 -46.60 3.29
N SER A 478 1.08 -47.60 2.85
CA SER A 478 0.62 -48.70 3.69
C SER A 478 0.63 -49.98 2.90
N VAL A 479 0.73 -51.10 3.60
CA VAL A 479 0.60 -52.43 3.02
C VAL A 479 -0.10 -53.33 4.01
N ASP A 480 -1.06 -54.11 3.54
CA ASP A 480 -1.70 -55.14 4.34
C ASP A 480 -1.94 -56.41 3.55
N ILE A 481 -1.99 -57.56 4.24
CA ILE A 481 -2.16 -58.87 3.62
C ILE A 481 -3.55 -59.37 3.96
N ALA A 482 -4.40 -59.45 2.95
CA ALA A 482 -5.76 -59.96 3.11
C ALA A 482 -5.73 -61.47 3.44
N PRO A 483 -6.77 -62.01 4.11
CA PRO A 483 -6.83 -63.44 4.48
C PRO A 483 -6.79 -64.43 3.31
N ASP A 484 -7.00 -63.96 2.07
CA ASP A 484 -6.90 -64.75 0.85
C ASP A 484 -5.49 -64.72 0.23
N GLY A 485 -4.53 -64.07 0.89
CA GLY A 485 -3.14 -63.91 0.45
C GLY A 485 -2.90 -62.74 -0.49
N ASN A 486 -3.91 -61.91 -0.78
CA ASN A 486 -3.73 -60.73 -1.62
C ASN A 486 -3.03 -59.60 -0.86
N VAL A 487 -2.05 -58.96 -1.52
CA VAL A 487 -1.37 -57.77 -1.01
C VAL A 487 -2.19 -56.52 -1.38
N VAL A 488 -2.62 -55.78 -0.37
CA VAL A 488 -3.32 -54.49 -0.49
C VAL A 488 -2.31 -53.38 -0.22
N VAL A 489 -2.21 -52.41 -1.12
CA VAL A 489 -1.22 -51.31 -1.07
C VAL A 489 -1.92 -49.98 -1.31
#